data_AF-A0A7S3NWT7-F1
#
_entry.id   AF-A0A7S3NWT7-F1
#
_cell.length_a   1.000
_cell.length_b   1.000
_cell.length_c   1.000
_cell.angle_alpha   90.00
_cell.angle_beta   90.00
_cell.angle_gamma   90.00
#
_symmetry.space_group_name_H-M   'P 1'
#
loop_
_entity.id
_entity.type
_entity.pdbx_description
1 polymer ?
#
loop_
_entity_poly.entity_id
_entity_poly.type
_entity_poly.pdbx_seq_one_letter_code
_entity_poly.pdbx_strand_id
1 'polypeptide(L)'
;AMKQEIELQKTRADVEEKRREQLRIQQELQEAEDKKINLQKEYKNQSEELVGKKEEYQKIWTKYRGALDEKNDLEIDIQRERESLMMRIRELTNDIRLKHLIIDNYMPASEYVKIERRAEWNEEVKEWQIPNLEYTGNNIKKNKKAKKEGKKIEELESNFLYEHILNFEDDSEEEDYKEAASQRVKSMISNILVEEGEEEELVPTVTEQQQAIYYKYTENGAER
;
A
#
# COMPACT_ATOMS: atom_id res chain seq x y z
N ALA A 1 45.02 -16.89 -112.18
CA ALA A 1 45.83 -16.28 -111.09
C ALA A 1 45.16 -15.03 -110.53
N MET A 2 45.08 -13.91 -111.28
CA MET A 2 44.64 -12.61 -110.73
C MET A 2 43.20 -12.54 -110.15
N LYS A 3 42.24 -13.29 -110.71
CA LYS A 3 40.86 -13.33 -110.18
C LYS A 3 40.74 -14.03 -108.82
N GLN A 4 41.50 -15.11 -108.61
CA GLN A 4 41.53 -15.83 -107.34
C GLN A 4 42.18 -14.99 -106.24
N GLU A 5 43.19 -14.19 -106.58
CA GLU A 5 43.86 -13.28 -105.65
C GLU A 5 42.90 -12.18 -105.13
N ILE A 6 42.10 -11.59 -106.02
CA ILE A 6 41.11 -10.55 -105.68
C ILE A 6 39.98 -11.12 -104.81
N GLU A 7 39.54 -12.35 -105.09
CA GLU A 7 38.52 -13.05 -104.32
C GLU A 7 39.03 -13.43 -102.91
N LEU A 8 40.29 -13.87 -102.80
CA LEU A 8 40.99 -14.08 -101.53
C LEU A 8 41.13 -12.80 -100.70
N GLN A 9 41.37 -11.66 -101.35
CA GLN A 9 41.41 -10.38 -100.65
C GLN A 9 40.04 -9.92 -100.15
N LYS A 10 38.97 -10.06 -100.95
CA LYS A 10 37.61 -9.75 -100.52
C LYS A 10 37.17 -10.61 -99.35
N THR A 11 37.37 -11.92 -99.45
CA THR A 11 37.05 -12.86 -98.37
C THR A 11 37.85 -12.57 -97.10
N ARG A 12 39.14 -12.20 -97.21
CA ARG A 12 39.93 -11.73 -96.05
C ARG A 12 39.38 -10.45 -95.43
N ALA A 13 38.97 -9.48 -96.24
CA ALA A 13 38.38 -8.24 -95.76
C ALA A 13 37.04 -8.48 -95.02
N ASP A 14 36.17 -9.33 -95.58
CA ASP A 14 34.89 -9.70 -94.98
C ASP A 14 35.07 -10.47 -93.66
N VAL A 15 36.09 -11.34 -93.58
CA VAL A 15 36.45 -12.05 -92.34
C VAL A 15 36.96 -11.07 -91.29
N GLU A 16 37.78 -10.09 -91.67
CA GLU A 16 38.32 -9.09 -90.76
C GLU A 16 37.23 -8.13 -90.23
N GLU A 17 36.26 -7.76 -91.08
CA GLU A 17 35.12 -6.95 -90.68
C GLU A 17 34.21 -7.69 -89.68
N LYS A 18 33.88 -8.97 -89.96
CA LYS A 18 33.15 -9.82 -89.02
C LYS A 18 33.90 -9.98 -87.70
N ARG A 19 35.24 -10.08 -87.74
CA ARG A 19 36.08 -10.19 -86.54
C ARG A 19 36.02 -8.91 -85.69
N ARG A 20 36.04 -7.72 -86.33
CA ARG A 20 35.86 -6.44 -85.64
C ARG A 20 34.48 -6.30 -85.02
N GLU A 21 33.44 -6.71 -85.73
CA GLU A 21 32.06 -6.66 -85.23
C GLU A 21 31.84 -7.62 -84.06
N GLN A 22 32.36 -8.86 -84.16
CA GLN A 22 32.37 -9.81 -83.06
C GLN A 22 33.07 -9.25 -81.82
N LEU A 23 34.22 -8.59 -82.00
CA LEU A 23 34.98 -8.01 -80.90
C LEU A 23 34.25 -6.83 -80.25
N ARG A 24 33.55 -6.01 -81.05
CA ARG A 24 32.70 -4.91 -80.54
C ARG A 24 31.53 -5.45 -79.72
N ILE A 25 30.82 -6.46 -80.25
CA ILE A 25 29.71 -7.11 -79.56
C ILE A 25 30.20 -7.77 -78.27
N GLN A 26 31.37 -8.40 -78.28
CA GLN A 26 31.96 -9.02 -77.10
C GLN A 26 32.32 -7.99 -76.03
N GLN A 27 32.85 -6.83 -76.41
CA GLN A 27 33.12 -5.72 -75.49
C GLN A 27 31.83 -5.13 -74.90
N GLU A 28 30.81 -4.87 -75.73
CA GLU A 28 29.50 -4.39 -75.27
C GLU A 28 28.84 -5.38 -74.30
N LEU A 29 28.96 -6.69 -74.58
CA LEU A 29 28.46 -7.75 -73.70
C LEU A 29 29.19 -7.76 -72.36
N GLN A 30 30.52 -7.64 -72.39
CA GLN A 30 31.34 -7.61 -71.17
C GLN A 30 31.02 -6.38 -70.30
N GLU A 31 30.87 -5.20 -70.90
CA GLU A 31 30.45 -4.00 -70.16
C GLU A 31 29.05 -4.14 -69.55
N ALA A 32 28.11 -4.78 -70.27
CA ALA A 32 26.78 -5.03 -69.75
C ALA A 32 26.79 -6.05 -68.59
N GLU A 33 27.62 -7.08 -68.67
CA GLU A 33 27.86 -8.04 -67.59
C GLU A 33 28.47 -7.37 -66.36
N ASP A 34 29.49 -6.52 -66.55
CA ASP A 34 30.13 -5.77 -65.47
C ASP A 34 29.16 -4.82 -64.77
N LYS A 35 28.33 -4.10 -65.54
CA LYS A 35 27.26 -3.24 -65.01
C LYS A 35 26.23 -4.05 -64.21
N LYS A 36 25.83 -5.21 -64.73
CA LYS A 36 24.90 -6.12 -64.04
C LYS A 36 25.50 -6.61 -62.72
N ILE A 37 26.77 -7.02 -62.72
CA ILE A 37 27.47 -7.48 -61.51
C ILE A 37 27.56 -6.33 -60.49
N ASN A 38 27.87 -5.10 -60.93
CA ASN A 38 27.96 -3.97 -60.02
C ASN A 38 26.59 -3.65 -59.37
N LEU A 39 25.52 -3.60 -60.15
CA LEU A 39 24.16 -3.42 -59.63
C LEU A 39 23.75 -4.52 -58.67
N GLN A 40 24.10 -5.78 -58.94
CA GLN A 40 23.84 -6.89 -58.03
C GLN A 40 24.58 -6.73 -56.70
N LYS A 41 25.83 -6.26 -56.71
CA LYS A 41 26.60 -5.98 -55.49
C LYS A 41 25.98 -4.84 -54.68
N GLU A 42 25.58 -3.75 -55.33
CA GLU A 42 24.91 -2.62 -54.68
C GLU A 42 23.58 -3.04 -54.04
N TYR A 43 22.75 -3.80 -54.78
CA TYR A 43 21.50 -4.33 -54.26
C TYR A 43 21.70 -5.26 -53.06
N LYS A 44 22.72 -6.14 -53.12
CA LYS A 44 23.06 -7.02 -52.02
C LYS A 44 23.51 -6.23 -50.78
N ASN A 45 24.37 -5.23 -50.96
CA ASN A 45 24.81 -4.37 -49.86
C ASN A 45 23.62 -3.63 -49.21
N GLN A 46 22.74 -3.04 -50.00
CA GLN A 46 21.52 -2.38 -49.50
C GLN A 46 20.60 -3.36 -48.76
N SER A 47 20.45 -4.58 -49.27
CA SER A 47 19.67 -5.62 -48.60
C SER A 47 20.26 -6.01 -47.25
N GLU A 48 21.58 -6.15 -47.14
CA GLU A 48 22.27 -6.47 -45.88
C GLU A 48 22.12 -5.32 -44.87
N GLU A 49 22.27 -4.07 -45.29
CA GLU A 49 22.04 -2.89 -44.44
C GLU A 49 20.59 -2.82 -43.92
N LEU A 50 19.60 -3.11 -44.77
CA LEU A 50 18.19 -3.14 -44.36
C LEU A 50 17.92 -4.22 -43.32
N VAL A 51 18.52 -5.41 -43.48
CA VAL A 51 18.41 -6.48 -42.49
C VAL A 51 19.04 -6.05 -41.17
N GLY A 52 20.25 -5.48 -41.19
CA GLY A 52 20.91 -4.97 -39.99
C GLY A 52 20.09 -3.92 -39.24
N LYS A 53 19.55 -2.93 -39.95
CA LYS A 53 18.66 -1.92 -39.35
C LYS A 53 17.37 -2.52 -38.79
N LYS A 54 16.80 -3.52 -39.46
CA LYS A 54 15.60 -4.21 -38.97
C LYS A 54 15.88 -4.97 -37.68
N GLU A 55 17.02 -5.65 -37.57
CA GLU A 55 17.43 -6.33 -36.34
C GLU A 55 17.67 -5.37 -35.19
N GLU A 56 18.35 -4.24 -35.45
CA GLU A 56 18.57 -3.20 -34.45
C GLU A 56 17.25 -2.59 -33.97
N TYR A 57 16.36 -2.26 -34.90
CA TYR A 57 15.01 -1.80 -34.59
C TYR A 57 14.27 -2.82 -33.72
N GLN A 58 14.31 -4.10 -34.06
CA GLN A 58 13.65 -5.14 -33.25
C GLN A 58 14.24 -5.23 -31.84
N LYS A 59 15.57 -5.15 -31.69
CA LYS A 59 16.22 -5.12 -30.36
C LYS A 59 15.75 -3.93 -29.53
N ILE A 60 15.70 -2.74 -30.11
CA ILE A 60 15.25 -1.52 -29.44
C ILE A 60 13.76 -1.65 -29.09
N TRP A 61 12.95 -2.15 -30.02
CA TRP A 61 11.52 -2.37 -29.83
C TRP A 61 11.23 -3.34 -28.67
N THR A 62 11.95 -4.46 -28.59
CA THR A 62 11.82 -5.40 -27.47
C THR A 62 12.20 -4.74 -26.14
N LYS A 63 13.29 -3.96 -26.10
CA LYS A 63 13.69 -3.22 -24.88
C LYS A 63 12.64 -2.18 -24.48
N TYR A 64 12.15 -1.41 -25.43
CA TYR A 64 11.09 -0.43 -25.21
C TYR A 64 9.83 -1.09 -24.67
N ARG A 65 9.43 -2.22 -25.26
CA ARG A 65 8.26 -2.96 -24.82
C ARG A 65 8.44 -3.50 -23.39
N GLY A 66 9.60 -4.07 -23.09
CA GLY A 66 9.93 -4.52 -21.73
C GLY A 66 9.85 -3.38 -20.71
N ALA A 67 10.43 -2.22 -21.00
CA ALA A 67 10.36 -1.06 -20.12
C ALA A 67 8.93 -0.51 -19.98
N LEU A 68 8.12 -0.58 -21.04
CA LEU A 68 6.71 -0.17 -21.00
C LEU A 68 5.88 -1.12 -20.11
N ASP A 69 6.11 -2.42 -20.24
CA ASP A 69 5.42 -3.43 -19.42
C ASP A 69 5.83 -3.28 -17.95
N GLU A 70 7.13 -3.11 -17.65
CA GLU A 70 7.65 -2.82 -16.30
C GLU A 70 7.03 -1.55 -15.70
N LYS A 71 6.90 -0.47 -16.48
CA LYS A 71 6.21 0.76 -16.03
C LYS A 71 4.77 0.48 -15.61
N ASN A 72 4.05 -0.32 -16.40
CA ASN A 72 2.65 -0.63 -16.10
C ASN A 72 2.53 -1.51 -14.85
N ASP A 73 3.42 -2.48 -14.69
CA ASP A 73 3.47 -3.33 -13.49
C ASP A 73 3.73 -2.48 -12.23
N LEU A 74 4.70 -1.55 -12.29
CA LEU A 74 4.97 -0.62 -11.20
C LEU A 74 3.77 0.29 -10.87
N GLU A 75 3.03 0.75 -11.88
CA GLU A 75 1.81 1.55 -11.64
C GLU A 75 0.72 0.78 -10.91
N ILE A 76 0.57 -0.51 -11.22
CA ILE A 76 -0.38 -1.39 -10.54
C ILE A 76 0.04 -1.59 -9.08
N ASP A 77 1.32 -1.86 -8.83
CA ASP A 77 1.86 -2.06 -7.48
C ASP A 77 1.70 -0.80 -6.63
N ILE A 78 2.04 0.37 -7.17
CA ILE A 78 1.84 1.66 -6.48
C ILE A 78 0.37 1.88 -6.14
N GLN A 79 -0.55 1.58 -7.07
CA GLN A 79 -1.98 1.74 -6.82
C GLN A 79 -2.45 0.80 -5.71
N ARG A 80 -1.97 -0.44 -5.68
CA ARG A 80 -2.28 -1.42 -4.64
C ARG A 80 -1.75 -1.01 -3.27
N GLU A 81 -0.50 -0.56 -3.21
CA GLU A 81 0.10 -0.05 -1.97
C GLU A 81 -0.66 1.16 -1.45
N ARG A 82 -1.01 2.09 -2.34
CA ARG A 82 -1.83 3.26 -2.01
C ARG A 82 -3.18 2.86 -1.43
N GLU A 83 -3.86 1.88 -2.03
CA GLU A 83 -5.14 1.38 -1.53
C GLU A 83 -5.00 0.72 -0.16
N SER A 84 -3.93 -0.07 0.05
CA SER A 84 -3.61 -0.67 1.35
C SER A 84 -3.36 0.38 2.44
N LEU A 85 -2.54 1.40 2.14
CA LEU A 85 -2.28 2.52 3.05
C LEU A 85 -3.56 3.30 3.36
N MET A 86 -4.39 3.57 2.35
CA MET A 86 -5.68 4.24 2.54
C MET A 86 -6.63 3.43 3.41
N MET A 87 -6.67 2.10 3.25
CA MET A 87 -7.44 1.21 4.12
C MET A 87 -6.94 1.31 5.56
N ARG A 88 -5.62 1.25 5.77
CA ARG A 88 -5.02 1.39 7.11
C ARG A 88 -5.33 2.73 7.76
N ILE A 89 -5.28 3.83 7.00
CA ILE A 89 -5.67 5.16 7.50
C ILE A 89 -7.13 5.15 7.96
N ARG A 90 -8.04 4.55 7.18
CA ARG A 90 -9.46 4.46 7.56
C ARG A 90 -9.68 3.66 8.84
N GLU A 91 -9.01 2.52 8.98
CA GLU A 91 -9.01 1.70 10.21
C GLU A 91 -8.55 2.53 11.41
N LEU A 92 -7.36 3.13 11.34
CA LEU A 92 -6.80 3.94 12.42
C LEU A 92 -7.70 5.13 12.76
N THR A 93 -8.32 5.75 11.76
CA THR A 93 -9.26 6.85 12.00
C THR A 93 -10.51 6.37 12.73
N ASN A 94 -11.02 5.19 12.41
CA ASN A 94 -12.16 4.60 13.13
C ASN A 94 -11.78 4.24 14.57
N ASP A 95 -10.60 3.67 14.80
CA ASP A 95 -10.11 3.37 16.14
C ASP A 95 -9.98 4.65 16.99
N ILE A 96 -9.45 5.72 16.40
CA ILE A 96 -9.33 7.03 17.06
C ILE A 96 -10.73 7.58 17.40
N ARG A 97 -11.68 7.52 16.46
CA ARG A 97 -13.07 7.97 16.72
C ARG A 97 -13.72 7.16 17.84
N LEU A 98 -13.54 5.84 17.85
CA LEU A 98 -14.07 4.96 18.89
C LEU A 98 -13.48 5.31 20.25
N LYS A 99 -12.15 5.49 20.34
CA LYS A 99 -11.48 5.88 21.58
C LYS A 99 -11.97 7.24 22.10
N HIS A 100 -12.13 8.24 21.23
CA HIS A 100 -12.70 9.53 21.62
C HIS A 100 -14.14 9.40 22.10
N LEU A 101 -14.98 8.62 21.40
CA LEU A 101 -16.35 8.37 21.83
C LEU A 101 -16.41 7.78 23.24
N ILE A 102 -15.53 6.81 23.55
CA ILE A 102 -15.45 6.21 24.88
C ILE A 102 -15.01 7.26 25.91
N ILE A 103 -14.00 8.07 25.62
CA ILE A 103 -13.55 9.15 26.51
C ILE A 103 -14.71 10.13 26.78
N ASP A 104 -15.39 10.59 25.74
CA ASP A 104 -16.46 11.59 25.85
C ASP A 104 -17.66 11.10 26.67
N ASN A 105 -18.00 9.81 26.60
CA ASN A 105 -19.14 9.24 27.33
C ASN A 105 -18.80 8.85 28.77
N TYR A 106 -17.56 8.43 29.05
CA TYR A 106 -17.20 7.80 30.34
C TYR A 106 -16.22 8.61 31.18
N MET A 107 -15.56 9.63 30.65
CA MET A 107 -14.58 10.45 31.37
C MET A 107 -15.08 11.89 31.55
N PRO A 108 -15.16 12.41 32.79
CA PRO A 108 -15.43 13.82 33.03
C PRO A 108 -14.35 14.72 32.41
N ALA A 109 -14.76 15.81 31.75
CA ALA A 109 -13.86 16.73 31.07
C ALA A 109 -12.76 17.32 31.98
N SER A 110 -13.06 17.49 33.28
CA SER A 110 -12.09 17.98 34.27
C SER A 110 -10.94 17.01 34.53
N GLU A 111 -11.18 15.70 34.46
CA GLU A 111 -10.15 14.68 34.63
C GLU A 111 -9.36 14.46 33.35
N TYR A 112 -10.02 14.51 32.19
CA TYR A 112 -9.35 14.44 30.88
C TYR A 112 -8.24 15.50 30.75
N VAL A 113 -8.55 16.77 31.05
CA VAL A 113 -7.59 17.88 30.96
C VAL A 113 -6.41 17.69 31.93
N LYS A 114 -6.62 17.07 33.10
CA LYS A 114 -5.54 16.79 34.05
C LYS A 114 -4.59 15.72 33.53
N ILE A 115 -5.11 14.71 32.85
CA ILE A 115 -4.31 13.63 32.26
C ILE A 115 -3.52 14.17 31.06
N GLU A 116 -4.18 14.91 30.17
CA GLU A 116 -3.55 15.50 28.98
C GLU A 116 -2.37 16.41 29.35
N ARG A 117 -2.50 17.25 30.37
CA ARG A 117 -1.42 18.13 30.85
C ARG A 117 -0.20 17.41 31.43
N ARG A 118 -0.38 16.17 31.88
CA ARG A 118 0.68 15.37 32.52
C ARG A 118 1.28 14.35 31.57
N ALA A 119 0.62 14.05 30.45
CA ALA A 119 1.12 13.10 29.48
C ALA A 119 2.35 13.69 28.78
N GLU A 120 3.44 12.93 28.78
CA GLU A 120 4.69 13.27 28.10
C GLU A 120 4.97 12.23 27.03
N TRP A 121 5.33 12.69 25.83
CA TRP A 121 5.70 11.80 24.74
C TRP A 121 7.14 11.32 24.93
N ASN A 122 7.34 10.01 24.98
CA ASN A 122 8.66 9.41 25.05
C ASN A 122 9.11 8.95 23.66
N GLU A 123 10.09 9.64 23.07
CA GLU A 123 10.59 9.37 21.72
C GLU A 123 11.34 8.03 21.59
N GLU A 124 11.95 7.54 22.68
CA GLU A 124 12.71 6.27 22.66
C GLU A 124 11.78 5.06 22.58
N VAL A 125 10.68 5.11 23.33
CA VAL A 125 9.68 4.02 23.39
C VAL A 125 8.56 4.23 22.36
N LYS A 126 8.41 5.46 21.83
CA LYS A 126 7.33 5.88 20.93
C LYS A 126 5.94 5.71 21.53
N GLU A 127 5.82 6.02 22.82
CA GLU A 127 4.58 5.90 23.58
C GLU A 127 4.37 7.11 24.49
N TRP A 128 3.09 7.43 24.76
CA TRP A 128 2.72 8.41 25.77
C TRP A 128 2.92 7.82 27.16
N GLN A 129 3.68 8.52 28.00
CA GLN A 129 3.93 8.13 29.38
C GLN A 129 3.37 9.18 30.33
N ILE A 130 2.78 8.72 31.43
CA ILE A 130 2.34 9.60 32.51
C ILE A 130 3.35 9.46 33.65
N PRO A 131 4.05 10.54 34.03
CA PRO A 131 5.03 10.47 35.10
C PRO A 131 4.36 10.13 36.43
N ASN A 132 5.07 9.39 37.28
CA ASN A 132 4.64 9.01 38.64
C ASN A 132 3.39 8.11 38.69
N LEU A 133 3.09 7.35 37.63
CA LEU A 133 1.95 6.45 37.56
C LEU A 133 1.95 5.39 38.69
N GLU A 134 3.13 4.95 39.13
CA GLU A 134 3.32 3.99 40.22
C GLU A 134 2.72 4.43 41.57
N TYR A 135 2.62 5.74 41.78
CA TYR A 135 2.09 6.31 43.02
C TYR A 135 0.57 6.57 42.95
N THR A 136 -0.09 6.19 41.86
CA THR A 136 -1.54 6.32 41.73
C THR A 136 -2.25 5.32 42.65
N GLY A 137 -3.43 5.71 43.15
CA GLY A 137 -4.22 4.85 44.05
C GLY A 137 -4.57 3.49 43.45
N ASN A 138 -4.72 3.40 42.13
CA ASN A 138 -5.02 2.15 41.42
C ASN A 138 -3.79 1.22 41.40
N ASN A 139 -2.61 1.72 41.06
CA ASN A 139 -1.37 0.94 41.08
C ASN A 139 -0.96 0.54 42.50
N ILE A 140 -1.15 1.42 43.50
CA ILE A 140 -0.90 1.09 44.91
C ILE A 140 -1.85 -0.03 45.41
N LYS A 141 -3.14 0.02 45.05
CA LYS A 141 -4.10 -1.04 45.39
C LYS A 141 -3.74 -2.36 44.71
N LYS A 142 -3.33 -2.32 43.43
CA LYS A 142 -2.85 -3.48 42.67
C LYS A 142 -1.61 -4.10 43.30
N ASN A 143 -0.62 -3.28 43.64
CA ASN A 143 0.61 -3.72 44.30
C ASN A 143 0.36 -4.30 45.70
N LYS A 144 -0.63 -3.78 46.44
CA LYS A 144 -1.07 -4.36 47.72
C LYS A 144 -1.77 -5.71 47.55
N LYS A 145 -2.57 -5.91 46.50
CA LYS A 145 -3.21 -7.20 46.17
C LYS A 145 -2.18 -8.24 45.72
N ALA A 146 -1.27 -7.87 44.81
CA ALA A 146 -0.18 -8.73 44.35
C ALA A 146 0.71 -9.21 45.51
N LYS A 147 1.03 -8.32 46.46
CA LYS A 147 1.77 -8.69 47.68
C LYS A 147 1.01 -9.65 48.61
N LYS A 148 -0.33 -9.63 48.62
CA LYS A 148 -1.15 -10.56 49.40
C LYS A 148 -1.30 -11.93 48.74
N GLU A 149 -1.31 -11.97 47.40
CA GLU A 149 -1.51 -13.20 46.61
C GLU A 149 -0.19 -13.88 46.21
N GLY A 150 0.96 -13.27 46.49
CA GLY A 150 2.28 -13.86 46.20
C GLY A 150 2.63 -13.94 44.70
N LYS A 151 1.83 -13.33 43.82
CA LYS A 151 2.03 -13.31 42.36
C LYS A 151 2.93 -12.15 41.94
N LYS A 152 3.76 -12.35 40.90
CA LYS A 152 4.60 -11.29 40.31
C LYS A 152 3.71 -10.26 39.60
N ILE A 153 4.09 -8.99 39.68
CA ILE A 153 3.30 -7.83 39.22
C ILE A 153 3.06 -7.86 37.70
N GLU A 154 4.01 -8.40 36.93
CA GLU A 154 3.98 -8.50 35.46
C GLU A 154 2.82 -9.35 34.91
N GLU A 155 2.38 -10.40 35.62
CA GLU A 155 1.27 -11.27 35.19
C GLU A 155 -0.11 -10.58 35.31
N LEU A 156 -0.21 -9.51 36.11
CA LEU A 156 -1.47 -8.79 36.36
C LEU A 156 -1.68 -7.59 35.42
N GLU A 157 -0.68 -7.20 34.64
CA GLU A 157 -0.76 -6.07 33.69
C GLU A 157 -1.47 -6.45 32.40
N SER A 158 -1.24 -7.66 31.88
CA SER A 158 -1.83 -8.12 30.63
C SER A 158 -3.32 -8.51 30.74
N ASN A 159 -3.80 -8.90 31.93
CA ASN A 159 -5.10 -9.56 32.05
C ASN A 159 -6.28 -8.62 32.33
N PHE A 160 -6.08 -7.49 33.03
CA PHE A 160 -7.24 -6.74 33.55
C PHE A 160 -8.03 -5.99 32.47
N LEU A 161 -7.36 -5.38 31.49
CA LEU A 161 -8.03 -4.65 30.40
C LEU A 161 -8.62 -5.61 29.35
N TYR A 162 -7.93 -6.73 29.11
CA TYR A 162 -8.35 -7.72 28.11
C TYR A 162 -9.51 -8.58 28.62
N GLU A 163 -9.46 -9.11 29.84
CA GLU A 163 -10.56 -9.91 30.41
C GLU A 163 -11.85 -9.11 30.65
N HIS A 164 -11.76 -7.86 31.13
CA HIS A 164 -12.94 -7.17 31.68
C HIS A 164 -13.53 -6.08 30.76
N ILE A 165 -12.79 -5.60 29.76
CA ILE A 165 -13.23 -4.47 28.92
C ILE A 165 -13.31 -4.85 27.43
N LEU A 166 -12.46 -5.74 26.94
CA LEU A 166 -12.38 -6.08 25.51
C LEU A 166 -12.84 -7.49 25.15
N ASN A 167 -12.79 -8.44 26.09
CA ASN A 167 -13.49 -9.72 25.96
C ASN A 167 -14.97 -9.52 26.29
N PHE A 168 -15.74 -9.08 25.29
CA PHE A 168 -17.18 -9.35 25.20
C PHE A 168 -17.42 -10.78 24.69
N GLU A 169 -16.66 -11.77 25.20
CA GLU A 169 -17.17 -13.13 25.17
C GLU A 169 -18.28 -13.15 26.21
N ASP A 170 -19.50 -13.34 25.73
CA ASP A 170 -20.73 -13.46 26.51
C ASP A 170 -20.68 -14.76 27.34
N ASP A 171 -19.71 -14.82 28.26
CA ASP A 171 -19.65 -15.77 29.37
C ASP A 171 -20.48 -15.22 30.54
N SER A 172 -21.63 -14.61 30.21
CA SER A 172 -22.75 -14.64 31.12
C SER A 172 -23.12 -16.12 31.26
N GLU A 173 -22.42 -16.81 32.17
CA GLU A 173 -23.11 -17.78 33.00
C GLU A 173 -24.36 -17.03 33.46
N GLU A 174 -25.52 -17.59 33.15
CA GLU A 174 -26.83 -17.13 33.57
C GLU A 174 -26.85 -17.16 35.11
N GLU A 175 -26.11 -16.25 35.76
CA GLU A 175 -26.36 -15.88 37.13
C GLU A 175 -27.80 -15.43 37.09
N ASP A 176 -28.66 -16.12 37.83
CA ASP A 176 -30.07 -15.83 37.91
C ASP A 176 -30.22 -14.39 38.46
N TYR A 177 -30.14 -13.40 37.56
CA TYR A 177 -30.17 -11.98 37.88
C TYR A 177 -31.49 -11.65 38.58
N LYS A 178 -32.52 -12.46 38.33
CA LYS A 178 -33.78 -12.45 39.05
C LYS A 178 -33.64 -12.84 40.52
N GLU A 179 -32.85 -13.85 40.87
CA GLU A 179 -32.59 -14.24 42.26
C GLU A 179 -31.70 -13.23 42.98
N ALA A 180 -30.62 -12.77 42.35
CA ALA A 180 -29.74 -11.75 42.92
C ALA A 180 -30.47 -10.40 43.12
N ALA A 181 -31.28 -9.98 42.15
CA ALA A 181 -32.14 -8.82 42.28
C ALA A 181 -33.23 -9.05 43.35
N SER A 182 -33.82 -10.25 43.43
CA SER A 182 -34.77 -10.59 44.49
C SER A 182 -34.14 -10.55 45.88
N GLN A 183 -32.89 -10.98 46.04
CA GLN A 183 -32.18 -10.89 47.32
C GLN A 183 -31.84 -9.46 47.70
N ARG A 184 -31.40 -8.62 46.75
CA ARG A 184 -31.18 -7.18 47.00
C ARG A 184 -32.47 -6.44 47.32
N VAL A 185 -33.55 -6.75 46.61
CA VAL A 185 -34.88 -6.19 46.89
C VAL A 185 -35.38 -6.68 48.25
N LYS A 186 -35.20 -7.95 48.61
CA LYS A 186 -35.54 -8.48 49.94
C LYS A 186 -34.70 -7.85 51.05
N SER A 187 -33.41 -7.62 50.84
CA SER A 187 -32.54 -6.94 51.81
C SER A 187 -32.91 -5.47 51.93
N MET A 188 -33.28 -4.81 50.84
CA MET A 188 -33.73 -3.43 50.84
C MET A 188 -35.09 -3.28 51.52
N ILE A 189 -36.04 -4.19 51.25
CA ILE A 189 -37.32 -4.27 51.97
C ILE A 189 -37.08 -4.53 53.46
N SER A 190 -36.16 -5.43 53.81
CA SER A 190 -35.78 -5.70 55.20
C SER A 190 -35.16 -4.47 55.87
N ASN A 191 -34.33 -3.69 55.18
CA ASN A 191 -33.76 -2.46 55.71
C ASN A 191 -34.83 -1.37 55.86
N ILE A 192 -35.73 -1.22 54.89
CA ILE A 192 -36.86 -0.26 54.97
C ILE A 192 -37.80 -0.61 56.13
N LEU A 193 -38.09 -1.89 56.36
CA LEU A 193 -38.88 -2.34 57.51
C LEU A 193 -38.15 -2.16 58.87
N VAL A 194 -36.82 -2.04 58.85
CA VAL A 194 -36.01 -1.74 60.03
C VAL A 194 -35.83 -0.22 60.23
N GLU A 195 -35.89 0.55 59.15
CA GLU A 195 -35.72 2.02 59.12
C GLU A 195 -37.04 2.81 59.22
N GLU A 196 -38.21 2.16 59.33
CA GLU A 196 -39.50 2.81 59.60
C GLU A 196 -39.58 3.50 61.00
N GLY A 197 -38.43 3.67 61.67
CA GLY A 197 -38.27 4.44 62.90
C GLY A 197 -37.59 5.81 62.75
N GLU A 198 -36.97 6.15 61.61
CA GLU A 198 -36.24 7.44 61.45
C GLU A 198 -36.46 8.06 60.06
N GLU A 199 -37.25 9.15 60.00
CA GLU A 199 -37.55 9.93 58.80
C GLU A 199 -36.38 10.88 58.41
N GLU A 200 -35.85 10.79 57.18
CA GLU A 200 -35.14 11.90 56.53
C GLU A 200 -35.53 12.04 55.04
N GLU A 201 -35.82 13.28 54.62
CA GLU A 201 -36.27 13.68 53.28
C GLU A 201 -35.16 13.60 52.21
N LEU A 202 -35.47 13.04 51.03
CA LEU A 202 -34.59 13.01 49.85
C LEU A 202 -34.93 14.14 48.87
N VAL A 203 -33.93 14.98 48.55
CA VAL A 203 -34.01 16.08 47.55
C VAL A 203 -33.67 15.55 46.14
N PRO A 204 -34.40 15.93 45.07
CA PRO A 204 -34.12 15.46 43.71
C PRO A 204 -33.02 16.27 43.02
N THR A 205 -32.06 15.59 42.37
CA THR A 205 -30.99 16.23 41.57
C THR A 205 -31.42 16.50 40.13
N VAL A 206 -31.26 17.75 39.70
CA VAL A 206 -31.52 18.28 38.34
C VAL A 206 -30.41 17.83 37.36
N THR A 207 -30.78 17.38 36.16
CA THR A 207 -29.85 17.04 35.07
C THR A 207 -29.60 18.24 34.15
N GLU A 208 -28.33 18.67 34.03
CA GLU A 208 -27.91 19.66 33.03
C GLU A 208 -27.57 18.98 31.69
N GLN A 209 -28.11 19.48 30.59
CA GLN A 209 -27.81 19.03 29.23
C GLN A 209 -26.39 19.47 28.83
N GLN A 210 -25.46 18.53 28.75
CA GLN A 210 -24.11 18.79 28.24
C GLN A 210 -24.14 18.91 26.70
N GLN A 211 -23.75 20.08 26.18
CA GLN A 211 -23.54 20.28 24.75
C GLN A 211 -22.24 19.58 24.34
N ALA A 212 -22.32 18.63 23.41
CA ALA A 212 -21.15 17.93 22.87
C ALA A 212 -20.28 18.87 22.02
N ILE A 213 -19.00 18.94 22.34
CA ILE A 213 -18.00 19.73 21.61
C ILE A 213 -17.31 18.78 20.61
N TYR A 214 -17.63 18.89 19.33
CA TYR A 214 -16.99 18.09 18.28
C TYR A 214 -15.75 18.79 17.73
N TYR A 215 -14.67 18.04 17.51
CA TYR A 215 -13.53 18.49 16.73
C TYR A 215 -13.65 17.99 15.29
N LYS A 216 -13.35 18.88 14.34
CA LYS A 216 -13.18 18.56 12.92
C LYS A 216 -11.71 18.30 12.63
N TYR A 217 -11.39 17.09 12.19
CA TYR A 217 -10.02 16.70 11.84
C TYR A 217 -9.72 17.09 10.39
N THR A 218 -8.68 17.91 10.20
CA THR A 218 -8.13 18.29 8.88
C THR A 218 -6.71 17.73 8.72
N GLU A 219 -6.12 17.87 7.53
CA GLU A 219 -4.77 17.36 7.21
C GLU A 219 -3.66 17.93 8.13
N ASN A 220 -3.93 19.02 8.84
CA ASN A 220 -3.01 19.67 9.79
C ASN A 220 -3.31 19.37 11.27
N GLY A 221 -4.29 18.51 11.57
CA GLY A 221 -4.68 18.14 12.94
C GLY A 221 -6.14 18.43 13.27
N ALA A 222 -6.50 18.25 14.55
CA ALA A 222 -7.84 18.46 15.07
C ALA A 222 -8.10 19.95 15.33
N GLU A 223 -9.10 20.53 14.66
CA GLU A 223 -9.60 21.88 14.95
C GLU A 223 -11.01 21.82 15.55
N ARG A 224 -11.38 22.79 16.39
CA ARG A 224 -12.73 22.91 16.97
C ARG A 224 -13.73 23.45 15.96
#